data_AF-A0A9E3X2K6-F1
#
_entry.id   AF-A0A9E3X2K6-F1
#
_cell.length_a   1.000
_cell.length_b   1.000
_cell.length_c   1.000
_cell.angle_alpha   90.00
_cell.angle_beta   90.00
_cell.angle_gamma   90.00
#
_symmetry.space_group_name_H-M   'P 1'
#
loop_
_entity.id
_entity.type
_entity.pdbx_description
1 polymer ?
#
loop_
_entity_poly.entity_id
_entity_poly.type
_entity_poly.pdbx_seq_one_letter_code
_entity_poly.pdbx_strand_id
1 'polypeptide(L)'
;MDLHLHTPGSNDYEERGATYYAWMRKVLEKELDIVAITDHNTVAGIGAIQREIEWLTRLEKDGRLTEEETARLKEWREFSNKVLVLPGFEFTATFGFHILGIFPPETPVRQLEHILLTLKVPPEKLDVGSTETGASTDVLTAYKVIQEAGGMVIAAHANSTHGVAMRDFPFGGQTKIAYTQDPNLDALEVTDLDRRRGYSTARFFNGSKTEYPRRMHCIQGSDAHRFETDAKNSKRLGIGERATELLLDTPTFDAVKALFRSNNFDRTRPARAKDKPFDALAVALEEGATIVQSFHETASQRGGKLTAILSDICAFANTVGGTVFVGANPRKDKPKGLPNVKEVEDEIRAALDERLTPPLPIKIDTLQSDGANVLRFRVAKGDHRPYCLDDNKFYVRDETDTSLAVRDEIVALIQEVLEEQANGRPTNRDSGASRNQDNRRNDRGNRPPQKSSSPESQTANDAAPAASSGPDDAFYLPQVGVEIV
;
A
#
# COMPACT_ATOMS: atom_id res chain seq x y z
N MET A 1 -3.69 12.51 8.72
CA MET A 1 -4.65 12.84 7.64
C MET A 1 -5.78 11.83 7.66
N ASP A 2 -7.02 12.25 7.41
CA ASP A 2 -8.16 11.35 7.21
C ASP A 2 -8.99 11.78 5.99
N LEU A 3 -9.00 10.96 4.94
CA LEU A 3 -9.63 11.31 3.65
C LEU A 3 -11.03 10.71 3.46
N HIS A 4 -11.57 10.04 4.47
CA HIS A 4 -12.91 9.45 4.40
C HIS A 4 -13.69 9.81 5.67
N LEU A 5 -14.42 10.93 5.61
CA LEU A 5 -15.22 11.45 6.70
C LEU A 5 -16.56 11.97 6.18
N HIS A 6 -17.65 11.51 6.82
CA HIS A 6 -18.99 12.02 6.60
C HIS A 6 -19.28 13.16 7.58
N THR A 7 -20.25 14.00 7.23
CA THR A 7 -20.70 15.15 8.03
C THR A 7 -22.22 15.08 8.27
N PRO A 8 -22.81 15.98 9.08
CA PRO A 8 -24.26 16.13 9.18
C PRO A 8 -25.00 16.48 7.86
N GLY A 9 -24.28 16.59 6.73
CA GLY A 9 -24.86 16.65 5.38
C GLY A 9 -25.23 15.28 4.79
N SER A 10 -24.74 14.16 5.33
CA SER A 10 -25.13 12.80 4.93
C SER A 10 -26.30 12.28 5.78
N ASN A 11 -27.26 11.58 5.17
CA ASN A 11 -28.50 11.12 5.82
C ASN A 11 -28.28 10.04 6.92
N ASP A 12 -27.14 9.37 6.89
CA ASP A 12 -26.71 8.31 7.80
C ASP A 12 -25.77 8.79 8.93
N TYR A 13 -25.49 10.10 9.02
CA TYR A 13 -24.74 10.66 10.14
C TYR A 13 -25.51 10.42 11.46
N GLU A 14 -24.91 9.66 12.38
CA GLU A 14 -25.63 9.04 13.50
C GLU A 14 -26.05 10.08 14.58
N GLU A 15 -25.31 11.18 14.69
CA GLU A 15 -25.53 12.23 15.70
C GLU A 15 -26.43 13.37 15.19
N ARG A 16 -27.74 13.15 15.22
CA ARG A 16 -28.76 14.13 14.84
C ARG A 16 -28.67 15.42 15.66
N GLY A 17 -28.39 16.54 14.98
CA GLY A 17 -28.20 17.87 15.60
C GLY A 17 -26.73 18.25 15.81
N ALA A 18 -25.78 17.39 15.44
CA ALA A 18 -24.38 17.77 15.31
C ALA A 18 -24.19 18.99 14.39
N THR A 19 -23.23 19.85 14.74
CA THR A 19 -22.89 21.06 13.94
C THR A 19 -21.54 20.91 13.26
N TYR A 20 -21.37 21.51 12.10
CA TYR A 20 -20.10 21.52 11.37
C TYR A 20 -18.95 22.17 12.16
N TYR A 21 -19.27 23.15 13.01
CA TYR A 21 -18.33 23.74 13.96
C TYR A 21 -17.85 22.72 15.01
N ALA A 22 -18.73 21.88 15.56
CA ALA A 22 -18.34 20.79 16.47
C ALA A 22 -17.52 19.70 15.74
N TRP A 23 -17.87 19.38 14.49
CA TRP A 23 -17.10 18.47 13.63
C TRP A 23 -15.67 18.95 13.42
N MET A 24 -15.48 20.23 13.08
CA MET A 24 -14.15 20.82 12.90
C MET A 24 -13.33 20.89 14.20
N ARG A 25 -13.98 21.14 15.34
CA ARG A 25 -13.31 21.02 16.65
C ARG A 25 -12.84 19.60 16.91
N LYS A 26 -13.64 18.58 16.53
CA LYS A 26 -13.26 17.18 16.68
C LYS A 26 -12.06 16.79 15.81
N VAL A 27 -12.01 17.27 14.57
CA VAL A 27 -10.85 17.11 13.67
C VAL A 27 -9.56 17.67 14.30
N LEU A 28 -9.63 18.81 14.98
CA LEU A 28 -8.50 19.40 15.71
C LEU A 28 -8.15 18.67 17.01
N GLU A 29 -9.13 18.17 17.77
CA GLU A 29 -8.89 17.33 18.95
C GLU A 29 -8.16 16.02 18.59
N LYS A 30 -8.31 15.53 17.35
CA LYS A 30 -7.61 14.35 16.80
C LYS A 30 -6.30 14.69 16.08
N GLU A 31 -5.84 15.95 16.15
CA GLU A 31 -4.57 16.44 15.58
C GLU A 31 -4.39 16.13 14.07
N LEU A 32 -5.45 16.27 13.26
CA LEU A 32 -5.41 15.99 11.81
C LEU A 32 -5.04 17.23 10.98
N ASP A 33 -3.86 17.25 10.35
CA ASP A 33 -3.40 18.38 9.50
C ASP A 33 -4.15 18.50 8.15
N ILE A 34 -4.70 17.37 7.67
CA ILE A 34 -5.40 17.27 6.38
C ILE A 34 -6.63 16.36 6.58
N VAL A 35 -7.79 16.84 6.14
CA VAL A 35 -9.02 16.04 6.05
C VAL A 35 -9.73 16.25 4.71
N ALA A 36 -10.55 15.28 4.29
CA ALA A 36 -11.55 15.48 3.24
C ALA A 36 -12.96 15.29 3.79
N ILE A 37 -13.91 16.07 3.28
CA ILE A 37 -15.34 15.86 3.48
C ILE A 37 -15.85 15.05 2.29
N THR A 38 -16.43 13.88 2.55
CA THR A 38 -16.80 12.91 1.51
C THR A 38 -18.22 12.37 1.73
N ASP A 39 -19.19 13.26 1.98
CA ASP A 39 -20.59 12.88 2.19
C ASP A 39 -21.14 12.01 1.02
N HIS A 40 -22.05 11.07 1.31
CA HIS A 40 -22.60 10.14 0.31
C HIS A 40 -23.38 10.86 -0.81
N ASN A 41 -22.86 10.85 -2.04
CA ASN A 41 -23.50 11.42 -3.23
C ASN A 41 -23.95 12.90 -3.09
N THR A 42 -23.38 13.65 -2.15
CA THR A 42 -23.71 15.06 -1.88
C THR A 42 -22.46 15.89 -1.58
N VAL A 43 -22.62 17.20 -1.64
CA VAL A 43 -21.65 18.21 -1.17
C VAL A 43 -22.30 19.23 -0.23
N ALA A 44 -23.45 18.86 0.36
CA ALA A 44 -24.23 19.69 1.27
C ALA A 44 -23.41 20.12 2.50
N GLY A 45 -22.57 19.25 3.06
CA GLY A 45 -21.76 19.52 4.25
C GLY A 45 -20.67 20.57 4.01
N ILE A 46 -19.81 20.36 3.01
CA ILE A 46 -18.78 21.35 2.62
C ILE A 46 -19.43 22.68 2.18
N GLY A 47 -20.56 22.62 1.47
CA GLY A 47 -21.32 23.81 1.12
C GLY A 47 -21.91 24.54 2.32
N ALA A 48 -22.30 23.84 3.39
CA ALA A 48 -22.78 24.46 4.62
C ALA A 48 -21.65 25.16 5.38
N ILE A 49 -20.47 24.55 5.45
CA ILE A 49 -19.26 25.16 6.04
C ILE A 49 -18.87 26.45 5.31
N GLN A 50 -18.78 26.40 3.98
CA GLN A 50 -18.44 27.60 3.19
C GLN A 50 -19.49 28.71 3.38
N ARG A 51 -20.79 28.38 3.37
CA ARG A 51 -21.87 29.35 3.64
C ARG A 51 -21.80 29.95 5.05
N GLU A 52 -21.45 29.17 6.08
CA GLU A 52 -21.31 29.67 7.45
C GLU A 52 -20.13 30.66 7.58
N ILE A 53 -18.96 30.31 7.03
CA ILE A 53 -17.76 31.16 7.05
C ILE A 53 -18.00 32.45 6.24
N GLU A 54 -18.63 32.36 5.07
CA GLU A 54 -19.01 33.53 4.28
C GLU A 54 -20.01 34.44 5.03
N TRP A 55 -21.01 33.85 5.68
CA TRP A 55 -22.02 34.61 6.43
C TRP A 55 -21.40 35.39 7.60
N LEU A 56 -20.59 34.71 8.42
CA LEU A 56 -19.87 35.33 9.54
C LEU A 56 -18.91 36.43 9.05
N THR A 57 -18.20 36.20 7.94
CA THR A 57 -17.29 37.20 7.34
C THR A 57 -18.04 38.42 6.79
N ARG A 58 -19.27 38.26 6.30
CA ARG A 58 -20.14 39.39 5.90
C ARG A 58 -20.61 40.18 7.12
N LEU A 59 -21.04 39.50 8.19
CA LEU A 59 -21.43 40.16 9.45
C LEU A 59 -20.27 40.94 10.10
N GLU A 60 -19.03 40.44 10.00
CA GLU A 60 -17.83 41.18 10.43
C GLU A 60 -17.68 42.49 9.65
N LYS A 61 -17.72 42.39 8.31
CA LYS A 61 -17.56 43.54 7.41
C LYS A 61 -18.66 44.60 7.58
N ASP A 62 -19.88 44.17 7.87
CA ASP A 62 -21.01 45.06 8.15
C ASP A 62 -20.99 45.65 9.57
N GLY A 63 -20.07 45.21 10.45
CA GLY A 63 -19.99 45.64 11.85
C GLY A 63 -21.13 45.11 12.73
N ARG A 64 -21.66 43.92 12.40
CA ARG A 64 -22.90 43.35 12.96
C ARG A 64 -22.74 42.03 13.74
N LEU A 65 -21.51 41.54 13.91
CA LEU A 65 -21.24 40.36 14.74
C LEU A 65 -21.66 40.59 16.20
N THR A 66 -22.25 39.55 16.80
CA THR A 66 -22.30 39.38 18.26
C THR A 66 -20.94 38.90 18.81
N GLU A 67 -20.76 38.94 20.14
CA GLU A 67 -19.56 38.42 20.80
C GLU A 67 -19.37 36.90 20.55
N GLU A 68 -20.45 36.14 20.54
CA GLU A 68 -20.44 34.69 20.24
C GLU A 68 -20.04 34.40 18.79
N GLU A 69 -20.63 35.11 17.82
CA GLU A 69 -20.26 34.98 16.41
C GLU A 69 -18.81 35.45 16.15
N THR A 70 -18.32 36.44 16.90
CA THR A 70 -16.92 36.89 16.84
C THR A 70 -15.96 35.80 17.33
N ALA A 71 -16.27 35.14 18.44
CA ALA A 71 -15.50 34.00 18.94
C ALA A 71 -15.52 32.84 17.93
N ARG A 72 -16.70 32.50 17.39
CA ARG A 72 -16.89 31.44 16.39
C ARG A 72 -16.15 31.71 15.08
N LEU A 73 -16.16 32.94 14.57
CA LEU A 73 -15.39 33.35 13.38
C LEU A 73 -13.88 33.31 13.63
N LYS A 74 -13.42 33.67 14.84
CA LYS A 74 -12.01 33.53 15.23
C LYS A 74 -11.60 32.05 15.28
N GLU A 75 -12.40 31.18 15.88
CA GLU A 75 -12.15 29.73 15.87
C GLU A 75 -12.11 29.20 14.43
N TRP A 76 -13.10 29.51 13.57
CA TRP A 76 -13.08 29.14 12.15
C TRP A 76 -11.79 29.54 11.43
N ARG A 77 -11.29 30.77 11.66
CA ARG A 77 -10.01 31.24 11.09
C ARG A 77 -8.81 30.50 11.65
N GLU A 78 -8.82 30.14 12.94
CA GLU A 78 -7.78 29.26 13.50
C GLU A 78 -7.84 27.85 12.91
N PHE A 79 -9.02 27.35 12.56
CA PHE A 79 -9.19 26.03 11.96
C PHE A 79 -8.61 26.02 10.53
N SER A 80 -9.00 26.98 9.68
CA SER A 80 -8.50 27.09 8.29
C SER A 80 -6.98 27.33 8.19
N ASN A 81 -6.34 27.83 9.25
CA ASN A 81 -4.88 28.00 9.31
C ASN A 81 -4.13 26.76 9.84
N LYS A 82 -4.83 25.77 10.40
CA LYS A 82 -4.24 24.55 11.00
C LYS A 82 -4.55 23.28 10.22
N VAL A 83 -5.70 23.23 9.54
CA VAL A 83 -6.22 22.04 8.86
C VAL A 83 -6.55 22.35 7.41
N LEU A 84 -5.94 21.61 6.49
CA LEU A 84 -6.37 21.57 5.10
C LEU A 84 -7.66 20.74 4.99
N VAL A 85 -8.80 21.41 4.79
CA VAL A 85 -10.09 20.76 4.50
C VAL A 85 -10.28 20.68 2.99
N LEU A 86 -10.35 19.46 2.46
CA LEU A 86 -10.56 19.18 1.05
C LEU A 86 -12.05 18.92 0.74
N PRO A 87 -12.63 19.59 -0.28
CA PRO A 87 -13.95 19.25 -0.79
C PRO A 87 -13.93 17.88 -1.48
N GLY A 88 -15.00 17.11 -1.30
CA GLY A 88 -15.18 15.84 -1.96
C GLY A 88 -16.58 15.27 -1.78
N PHE A 89 -16.76 14.02 -2.21
CA PHE A 89 -17.97 13.21 -2.06
C PHE A 89 -17.61 11.72 -2.13
N GLU A 90 -18.41 10.86 -1.49
CA GLU A 90 -18.37 9.41 -1.73
C GLU A 90 -19.50 9.05 -2.72
N PHE A 91 -19.12 8.76 -3.97
CA PHE A 91 -20.05 8.44 -5.06
C PHE A 91 -20.38 6.94 -5.11
N THR A 92 -21.67 6.61 -5.21
CA THR A 92 -22.15 5.25 -5.43
C THR A 92 -22.25 4.94 -6.94
N ALA A 93 -21.29 4.19 -7.46
CA ALA A 93 -21.28 3.68 -8.83
C ALA A 93 -22.23 2.49 -9.03
N THR A 94 -22.44 2.08 -10.29
CA THR A 94 -23.24 0.90 -10.65
C THR A 94 -22.82 -0.34 -9.84
N PHE A 95 -23.79 -1.17 -9.42
CA PHE A 95 -23.63 -2.28 -8.46
C PHE A 95 -23.31 -1.89 -7.01
N GLY A 96 -23.39 -0.59 -6.66
CA GLY A 96 -23.22 -0.12 -5.29
C GLY A 96 -21.76 0.01 -4.86
N PHE A 97 -20.82 0.19 -5.81
CA PHE A 97 -19.42 0.43 -5.45
C PHE A 97 -19.19 1.87 -5.02
N HIS A 98 -18.41 2.08 -3.96
CA HIS A 98 -18.14 3.42 -3.46
C HIS A 98 -16.79 3.98 -3.95
N ILE A 99 -16.76 5.25 -4.31
CA ILE A 99 -15.61 5.95 -4.90
C ILE A 99 -15.51 7.34 -4.30
N LEU A 100 -14.37 7.66 -3.68
CA LEU A 100 -14.09 9.02 -3.19
C LEU A 100 -13.58 9.87 -4.35
N GLY A 101 -14.29 10.97 -4.64
CA GLY A 101 -13.78 12.07 -5.45
C GLY A 101 -13.37 13.22 -4.55
N ILE A 102 -12.08 13.57 -4.53
CA ILE A 102 -11.52 14.62 -3.64
C ILE A 102 -10.88 15.70 -4.51
N PHE A 103 -11.11 16.98 -4.23
CA PHE A 103 -10.79 18.09 -5.13
C PHE A 103 -9.93 19.18 -4.44
N PRO A 104 -9.27 20.07 -5.21
CA PRO A 104 -8.59 21.25 -4.65
C PRO A 104 -9.54 22.08 -3.77
N PRO A 105 -9.07 22.69 -2.66
CA PRO A 105 -9.91 23.45 -1.73
C PRO A 105 -10.59 24.68 -2.36
N GLU A 106 -10.06 25.19 -3.48
CA GLU A 106 -10.63 26.28 -4.28
C GLU A 106 -11.82 25.84 -5.16
N THR A 107 -12.12 24.53 -5.24
CA THR A 107 -13.16 23.99 -6.14
C THR A 107 -14.56 24.43 -5.67
N PRO A 108 -15.32 25.17 -6.48
CA PRO A 108 -16.62 25.67 -6.06
C PRO A 108 -17.65 24.54 -5.98
N VAL A 109 -18.52 24.58 -4.96
CA VAL A 109 -19.56 23.55 -4.71
C VAL A 109 -20.40 23.26 -5.96
N ARG A 110 -20.74 24.28 -6.75
CA ARG A 110 -21.48 24.13 -8.03
C ARG A 110 -20.78 23.28 -9.09
N GLN A 111 -19.44 23.23 -9.09
CA GLN A 111 -18.68 22.33 -9.96
C GLN A 111 -18.79 20.89 -9.46
N LEU A 112 -18.79 20.67 -8.14
CA LEU A 112 -18.99 19.34 -7.55
C LEU A 112 -20.41 18.82 -7.78
N GLU A 113 -21.43 19.67 -7.60
CA GLU A 113 -22.83 19.41 -7.99
C GLU A 113 -22.92 19.00 -9.47
N HIS A 114 -22.24 19.74 -10.36
CA HIS A 114 -22.21 19.42 -11.80
C HIS A 114 -21.51 18.09 -12.12
N ILE A 115 -20.46 17.72 -11.37
CA ILE A 115 -19.79 16.41 -11.50
C ILE A 115 -20.74 15.28 -11.07
N LEU A 116 -21.41 15.41 -9.92
CA LEU A 116 -22.39 14.42 -9.44
C LEU A 116 -23.55 14.24 -10.44
N LEU A 117 -24.06 15.34 -11.03
CA LEU A 117 -25.05 15.29 -12.11
C LEU A 117 -24.50 14.59 -13.36
N THR A 118 -23.24 14.82 -13.72
CA THR A 118 -22.56 14.16 -14.85
C THR A 118 -22.39 12.65 -14.61
N LEU A 119 -22.16 12.26 -13.35
CA LEU A 119 -22.14 10.86 -12.88
C LEU A 119 -23.54 10.23 -12.78
N LYS A 120 -24.61 10.98 -13.13
CA LYS A 120 -26.03 10.58 -13.11
C LYS A 120 -26.61 10.36 -11.72
N VAL A 121 -26.09 11.06 -10.70
CA VAL A 121 -26.80 11.17 -9.42
C VAL A 121 -28.09 11.97 -9.64
N PRO A 122 -29.27 11.44 -9.24
CA PRO A 122 -30.53 12.19 -9.41
C PRO A 122 -30.51 13.49 -8.59
N PRO A 123 -31.00 14.63 -9.12
CA PRO A 123 -30.99 15.90 -8.40
C PRO A 123 -31.61 15.82 -7.00
N GLU A 124 -32.72 15.11 -6.85
CA GLU A 124 -33.43 14.89 -5.58
C GLU A 124 -32.60 14.15 -4.51
N LYS A 125 -31.51 13.48 -4.89
CA LYS A 125 -30.60 12.80 -3.94
C LYS A 125 -29.38 13.64 -3.57
N LEU A 126 -29.07 14.70 -4.33
CA LEU A 126 -27.99 15.65 -4.00
C LEU A 126 -28.27 16.40 -2.71
N ASP A 127 -29.52 16.77 -2.42
CA ASP A 127 -29.88 17.49 -1.19
C ASP A 127 -30.02 16.58 0.05
N VAL A 128 -30.10 15.25 -0.15
CA VAL A 128 -30.39 14.28 0.91
C VAL A 128 -29.13 13.55 1.39
N GLY A 129 -28.17 13.29 0.51
CA GLY A 129 -26.98 12.52 0.86
C GLY A 129 -27.29 11.04 1.11
N SER A 130 -27.63 10.29 0.05
CA SER A 130 -28.14 8.92 0.14
C SER A 130 -27.20 7.91 -0.53
N THR A 131 -26.93 6.80 0.16
CA THR A 131 -26.17 5.64 -0.35
C THR A 131 -26.81 4.97 -1.57
N GLU A 132 -28.15 4.96 -1.66
CA GLU A 132 -28.88 4.35 -2.78
C GLU A 132 -28.96 5.31 -3.98
N THR A 133 -28.03 5.21 -4.93
CA THR A 133 -28.25 5.78 -6.27
C THR A 133 -29.08 4.83 -7.15
N GLY A 134 -29.75 5.39 -8.17
CA GLY A 134 -30.45 4.59 -9.19
C GLY A 134 -29.49 3.98 -10.22
N ALA A 135 -29.80 4.12 -11.50
CA ALA A 135 -28.90 3.76 -12.60
C ALA A 135 -27.73 4.79 -12.75
N SER A 136 -26.86 4.84 -11.74
CA SER A 136 -25.65 5.66 -11.73
C SER A 136 -24.57 5.12 -12.67
N THR A 137 -23.53 5.93 -12.87
CA THR A 137 -22.40 5.64 -13.77
C THR A 137 -21.49 4.51 -13.24
N ASP A 138 -20.83 3.79 -14.15
CA ASP A 138 -19.91 2.71 -13.80
C ASP A 138 -18.59 3.21 -13.19
N VAL A 139 -17.84 2.29 -12.56
CA VAL A 139 -16.61 2.59 -11.82
C VAL A 139 -15.53 3.26 -12.68
N LEU A 140 -15.30 2.78 -13.90
CA LEU A 140 -14.21 3.27 -14.76
C LEU A 140 -14.55 4.64 -15.35
N THR A 141 -15.79 4.81 -15.81
CA THR A 141 -16.28 6.13 -16.26
C THR A 141 -16.27 7.13 -15.10
N ALA A 142 -16.60 6.72 -13.87
CA ALA A 142 -16.54 7.59 -12.70
C ALA A 142 -15.12 8.05 -12.37
N TYR A 143 -14.13 7.14 -12.35
CA TYR A 143 -12.72 7.50 -12.17
C TYR A 143 -12.26 8.52 -13.22
N LYS A 144 -12.61 8.29 -14.48
CA LYS A 144 -12.28 9.20 -15.59
C LYS A 144 -12.88 10.59 -15.40
N VAL A 145 -14.19 10.68 -15.13
CA VAL A 145 -14.90 11.97 -14.96
C VAL A 145 -14.34 12.77 -13.79
N ILE A 146 -13.98 12.12 -12.68
CA ILE A 146 -13.37 12.80 -11.52
C ILE A 146 -11.98 13.36 -11.88
N GLN A 147 -11.14 12.61 -12.60
CA GLN A 147 -9.82 13.09 -13.06
C GLN A 147 -9.91 14.21 -14.10
N GLU A 148 -10.82 14.10 -15.08
CA GLU A 148 -11.04 15.15 -16.09
C GLU A 148 -11.53 16.46 -15.45
N ALA A 149 -12.23 16.38 -14.32
CA ALA A 149 -12.60 17.53 -13.50
C ALA A 149 -11.50 18.01 -12.52
N GLY A 150 -10.29 17.44 -12.59
CA GLY A 150 -9.13 17.78 -11.76
C GLY A 150 -9.02 17.02 -10.42
N GLY A 151 -10.07 16.32 -10.01
CA GLY A 151 -10.15 15.59 -8.75
C GLY A 151 -9.18 14.40 -8.64
N MET A 152 -8.87 14.03 -7.42
CA MET A 152 -8.16 12.81 -7.03
C MET A 152 -9.17 11.68 -6.85
N VAL A 153 -8.81 10.46 -7.25
CA VAL A 153 -9.69 9.29 -7.21
C VAL A 153 -9.15 8.26 -6.23
N ILE A 154 -9.97 7.90 -5.25
CA ILE A 154 -9.65 6.84 -4.28
C ILE A 154 -10.80 5.83 -4.26
N ALA A 155 -10.50 4.55 -4.39
CA ALA A 155 -11.51 3.51 -4.19
C ALA A 155 -11.77 3.38 -2.68
N ALA A 156 -12.99 3.71 -2.24
CA ALA A 156 -13.38 3.66 -0.84
C ALA A 156 -13.35 2.22 -0.32
N HIS A 157 -12.89 2.05 0.93
CA HIS A 157 -12.85 0.80 1.73
C HIS A 157 -12.75 -0.48 0.89
N ALA A 158 -11.81 -0.53 -0.06
CA ALA A 158 -11.87 -1.40 -1.24
C ALA A 158 -11.93 -2.91 -0.93
N ASN A 159 -11.48 -3.33 0.25
CA ASN A 159 -11.52 -4.72 0.73
C ASN A 159 -12.76 -5.07 1.59
N SER A 160 -13.72 -4.15 1.72
CA SER A 160 -14.93 -4.23 2.54
C SER A 160 -16.21 -4.28 1.68
N THR A 161 -17.37 -4.35 2.30
CA THR A 161 -18.69 -4.15 1.65
C THR A 161 -18.71 -2.87 0.82
N HIS A 162 -19.22 -2.91 -0.41
CA HIS A 162 -19.20 -1.80 -1.39
C HIS A 162 -17.80 -1.41 -1.93
N GLY A 163 -16.74 -2.11 -1.52
CA GLY A 163 -15.38 -1.92 -2.04
C GLY A 163 -15.12 -2.65 -3.37
N VAL A 164 -14.41 -2.01 -4.29
CA VAL A 164 -14.10 -2.57 -5.64
C VAL A 164 -13.22 -3.82 -5.65
N ALA A 165 -12.63 -4.18 -4.51
CA ALA A 165 -11.69 -5.29 -4.35
C ALA A 165 -12.15 -6.35 -3.33
N MET A 166 -13.45 -6.43 -3.02
CA MET A 166 -14.08 -7.50 -2.22
C MET A 166 -13.56 -8.90 -2.56
N ARG A 167 -13.47 -9.78 -1.55
CA ARG A 167 -13.03 -11.18 -1.73
C ARG A 167 -14.17 -12.12 -2.08
N ASP A 168 -15.34 -11.90 -1.48
CA ASP A 168 -16.43 -12.87 -1.47
C ASP A 168 -17.57 -12.51 -2.45
N PHE A 169 -17.38 -11.51 -3.31
CA PHE A 169 -18.34 -11.11 -4.35
C PHE A 169 -17.95 -11.72 -5.71
N PRO A 170 -18.87 -12.41 -6.42
CA PRO A 170 -18.57 -13.10 -7.68
C PRO A 170 -18.46 -12.16 -8.91
N PHE A 171 -17.54 -11.19 -8.87
CA PHE A 171 -17.09 -10.48 -10.07
C PHE A 171 -15.92 -11.23 -10.72
N GLY A 172 -15.90 -11.33 -12.05
CA GLY A 172 -14.80 -11.97 -12.77
C GLY A 172 -13.47 -11.25 -12.53
N GLY A 173 -12.37 -12.01 -12.43
CA GLY A 173 -11.05 -11.47 -12.08
C GLY A 173 -10.58 -10.31 -12.95
N GLN A 174 -10.92 -10.32 -14.24
CA GLN A 174 -10.65 -9.22 -15.18
C GLN A 174 -11.30 -7.89 -14.77
N THR A 175 -12.53 -7.92 -14.26
CA THR A 175 -13.22 -6.71 -13.74
C THR A 175 -12.49 -6.15 -12.52
N LYS A 176 -12.04 -7.04 -11.61
CA LYS A 176 -11.28 -6.65 -10.41
C LYS A 176 -9.91 -6.07 -10.76
N ILE A 177 -9.21 -6.65 -11.73
CA ILE A 177 -7.96 -6.09 -12.29
C ILE A 177 -8.24 -4.69 -12.86
N ALA A 178 -9.24 -4.56 -13.73
CA ALA A 178 -9.60 -3.27 -14.33
C ALA A 178 -9.87 -2.19 -13.28
N TYR A 179 -10.74 -2.44 -12.30
CA TYR A 179 -11.07 -1.46 -11.26
C TYR A 179 -9.90 -1.12 -10.32
N THR A 180 -8.94 -2.03 -10.11
CA THR A 180 -7.83 -1.80 -9.15
C THR A 180 -6.51 -1.40 -9.80
N GLN A 181 -6.44 -1.37 -11.13
CA GLN A 181 -5.23 -1.02 -11.89
C GLN A 181 -5.45 0.11 -12.91
N ASP A 182 -6.68 0.61 -13.07
CA ASP A 182 -7.00 1.72 -13.98
C ASP A 182 -6.08 2.95 -13.74
N PRO A 183 -5.55 3.60 -14.79
CA PRO A 183 -4.61 4.72 -14.65
C PRO A 183 -5.22 5.99 -14.03
N ASN A 184 -6.54 6.11 -13.95
CA ASN A 184 -7.24 7.24 -13.33
C ASN A 184 -7.39 7.08 -11.81
N LEU A 185 -7.22 5.87 -11.27
CA LEU A 185 -7.23 5.61 -9.83
C LEU A 185 -5.91 6.05 -9.19
N ASP A 186 -5.94 6.91 -8.17
CA ASP A 186 -4.72 7.39 -7.49
C ASP A 186 -4.34 6.47 -6.30
N ALA A 187 -5.30 6.09 -5.45
CA ALA A 187 -5.05 5.26 -4.27
C ALA A 187 -6.18 4.25 -3.97
N LEU A 188 -5.88 3.23 -3.16
CA LEU A 188 -6.83 2.28 -2.59
C LEU A 188 -6.99 2.54 -1.09
N GLU A 189 -8.19 2.87 -0.62
CA GLU A 189 -8.46 2.83 0.82
C GLU A 189 -8.69 1.37 1.26
N VAL A 190 -8.07 0.92 2.37
CA VAL A 190 -8.21 -0.47 2.85
C VAL A 190 -8.35 -0.57 4.36
N THR A 191 -9.26 -1.43 4.81
CA THR A 191 -9.61 -1.61 6.24
C THR A 191 -8.68 -2.55 7.01
N ASP A 192 -7.57 -3.01 6.40
CA ASP A 192 -6.71 -4.07 6.94
C ASP A 192 -5.21 -3.75 7.06
N LEU A 193 -4.80 -2.49 6.84
CA LEU A 193 -3.40 -2.07 6.93
C LEU A 193 -2.77 -2.30 8.31
N ASP A 194 -3.55 -2.31 9.39
CA ASP A 194 -3.08 -2.63 10.77
C ASP A 194 -2.99 -4.13 11.07
N ARG A 195 -3.40 -5.01 10.14
CA ARG A 195 -3.53 -6.44 10.42
C ARG A 195 -2.22 -7.19 10.18
N ARG A 196 -1.59 -7.54 11.31
CA ARG A 196 -0.29 -8.24 11.47
C ARG A 196 -0.18 -9.68 10.91
N ARG A 197 -0.80 -10.00 9.77
CA ARG A 197 -0.69 -11.32 9.12
C ARG A 197 -0.67 -11.18 7.60
N GLY A 198 0.04 -12.08 6.91
CA GLY A 198 0.41 -12.00 5.49
C GLY A 198 -0.71 -11.98 4.43
N TYR A 199 -1.95 -11.68 4.81
CA TYR A 199 -3.11 -11.49 3.94
C TYR A 199 -3.58 -10.02 3.86
N SER A 200 -2.76 -9.04 4.27
CA SER A 200 -3.10 -7.62 4.16
C SER A 200 -3.25 -7.19 2.70
N THR A 201 -4.20 -6.31 2.42
CA THR A 201 -4.55 -5.93 1.05
C THR A 201 -3.43 -5.13 0.37
N ALA A 202 -2.63 -4.39 1.13
CA ALA A 202 -1.40 -3.74 0.66
C ALA A 202 -0.34 -4.73 0.12
N ARG A 203 -0.23 -5.95 0.68
CA ARG A 203 0.67 -7.00 0.15
C ARG A 203 0.15 -7.60 -1.16
N PHE A 204 -1.15 -7.51 -1.45
CA PHE A 204 -1.74 -7.97 -2.70
C PHE A 204 -1.47 -7.00 -3.87
N PHE A 205 -1.55 -5.68 -3.63
CA PHE A 205 -1.32 -4.62 -4.62
C PHE A 205 0.11 -4.05 -4.60
N ASN A 206 1.08 -4.89 -4.25
CA ASN A 206 2.50 -4.54 -4.14
C ASN A 206 3.26 -4.48 -5.49
N GLY A 207 2.61 -4.82 -6.61
CA GLY A 207 3.23 -4.92 -7.94
C GLY A 207 3.92 -6.26 -8.24
N SER A 208 3.99 -7.21 -7.30
CA SER A 208 4.70 -8.50 -7.49
C SER A 208 3.84 -9.61 -8.11
N LYS A 209 2.69 -9.26 -8.71
CA LYS A 209 1.78 -10.20 -9.39
C LYS A 209 1.62 -9.79 -10.84
N THR A 210 1.75 -10.75 -11.76
CA THR A 210 1.60 -10.51 -13.20
C THR A 210 0.26 -9.88 -13.59
N GLU A 211 -0.81 -10.22 -12.86
CA GLU A 211 -2.16 -9.66 -13.03
C GLU A 211 -2.33 -8.25 -12.44
N TYR A 212 -1.48 -7.85 -11.49
CA TYR A 212 -1.54 -6.57 -10.78
C TYR A 212 -0.15 -5.88 -10.77
N PRO A 213 0.38 -5.51 -11.96
CA PRO A 213 1.74 -5.01 -12.10
C PRO A 213 1.92 -3.57 -11.59
N ARG A 214 0.84 -2.77 -11.52
CA ARG A 214 0.89 -1.43 -10.95
C ARG A 214 0.78 -1.54 -9.42
N ARG A 215 1.90 -1.32 -8.74
CA ARG A 215 1.94 -1.11 -7.29
C ARG A 215 1.08 0.11 -6.93
N MET A 216 0.16 -0.06 -5.98
CA MET A 216 -0.77 1.01 -5.55
C MET A 216 -0.36 1.56 -4.19
N HIS A 217 -0.63 2.84 -3.95
CA HIS A 217 -0.67 3.36 -2.59
C HIS A 217 -1.95 2.85 -1.90
N CYS A 218 -1.77 2.10 -0.82
CA CYS A 218 -2.86 1.73 0.08
C CYS A 218 -2.89 2.70 1.28
N ILE A 219 -4.07 3.23 1.59
CA ILE A 219 -4.30 4.20 2.67
C ILE A 219 -5.47 3.77 3.56
N GLN A 220 -5.75 4.58 4.58
CA GLN A 220 -6.88 4.43 5.49
C GLN A 220 -7.59 5.78 5.70
N GLY A 221 -8.92 5.75 5.71
CA GLY A 221 -9.75 6.72 6.42
C GLY A 221 -10.58 6.05 7.51
N SER A 222 -11.26 6.85 8.33
CA SER A 222 -12.09 6.33 9.43
C SER A 222 -13.49 5.89 9.01
N ASP A 223 -14.03 6.40 7.89
CA ASP A 223 -15.44 6.17 7.47
C ASP A 223 -16.41 6.65 8.58
N ALA A 224 -16.06 7.78 9.21
CA ALA A 224 -16.71 8.25 10.43
C ALA A 224 -18.03 8.96 10.15
N HIS A 225 -19.10 8.38 10.69
CA HIS A 225 -20.47 8.90 10.68
C HIS A 225 -20.87 9.55 12.03
N ARG A 226 -19.88 9.82 12.89
CA ARG A 226 -20.01 10.20 14.32
C ARG A 226 -18.70 10.75 14.87
N PHE A 227 -18.74 11.47 15.99
CA PHE A 227 -17.56 12.12 16.58
C PHE A 227 -16.61 11.17 17.32
N GLU A 228 -17.12 10.12 17.95
CA GLU A 228 -16.35 9.14 18.73
C GLU A 228 -16.80 7.71 18.44
N THR A 229 -15.85 6.76 18.47
CA THR A 229 -16.09 5.32 18.22
C THR A 229 -17.19 4.74 19.12
N ASP A 230 -18.03 3.86 18.58
CA ASP A 230 -19.13 3.25 19.34
C ASP A 230 -18.62 2.27 20.40
N ALA A 231 -18.84 2.60 21.68
CA ALA A 231 -18.50 1.78 22.83
C ALA A 231 -19.15 0.38 22.83
N LYS A 232 -20.20 0.14 22.04
CA LYS A 232 -20.84 -1.17 21.82
C LYS A 232 -20.39 -1.86 20.53
N ASN A 233 -19.82 -1.13 19.57
CA ASN A 233 -19.44 -1.65 18.27
C ASN A 233 -18.16 -0.97 17.74
N SER A 234 -17.00 -1.52 18.09
CA SER A 234 -15.67 -1.03 17.69
C SER A 234 -15.37 -1.08 16.18
N LYS A 235 -16.35 -1.46 15.33
CA LYS A 235 -16.29 -1.26 13.87
C LYS A 235 -16.84 0.10 13.43
N ARG A 236 -17.71 0.74 14.22
CA ARG A 236 -18.23 2.09 13.98
C ARG A 236 -17.26 3.11 14.59
N LEU A 237 -16.36 3.61 13.75
CA LEU A 237 -15.32 4.54 14.15
C LEU A 237 -15.84 5.98 14.29
N GLY A 238 -15.18 6.75 15.15
CA GLY A 238 -15.26 8.21 15.16
C GLY A 238 -14.21 8.87 14.27
N ILE A 239 -14.33 10.19 14.11
CA ILE A 239 -13.42 11.03 13.30
C ILE A 239 -11.95 10.76 13.68
N GLY A 240 -11.08 10.48 12.71
CA GLY A 240 -9.64 10.34 12.91
C GLY A 240 -9.18 9.04 13.58
N GLU A 241 -10.10 8.15 13.97
CA GLU A 241 -9.77 6.89 14.68
C GLU A 241 -9.04 5.86 13.79
N ARG A 242 -9.00 6.09 12.47
CA ARG A 242 -8.14 5.35 11.52
C ARG A 242 -7.60 6.30 10.46
N ALA A 243 -6.55 7.02 10.80
CA ALA A 243 -5.89 7.99 9.94
C ALA A 243 -4.72 7.39 9.13
N THR A 244 -4.29 8.12 8.09
CA THR A 244 -3.03 7.88 7.35
C THR A 244 -2.00 8.95 7.68
N GLU A 245 -0.74 8.55 7.82
CA GLU A 245 0.43 9.44 7.88
C GLU A 245 1.11 9.52 6.50
N LEU A 246 1.40 10.74 6.05
CA LEU A 246 2.09 11.03 4.79
C LEU A 246 3.37 11.85 5.07
N LEU A 247 4.47 11.53 4.39
CA LEU A 247 5.68 12.37 4.39
C LEU A 247 5.66 13.32 3.19
N LEU A 248 5.12 14.53 3.41
CA LEU A 248 4.99 15.61 2.43
C LEU A 248 5.92 16.77 2.76
N ASP A 249 6.42 17.44 1.72
CA ASP A 249 7.21 18.67 1.88
C ASP A 249 6.32 19.89 2.23
N THR A 250 5.06 19.87 1.80
CA THR A 250 4.00 20.82 2.19
C THR A 250 2.63 20.13 2.25
N PRO A 251 1.75 20.43 3.21
CA PRO A 251 0.38 19.90 3.24
C PRO A 251 -0.52 20.64 2.23
N THR A 252 -0.54 20.17 0.97
CA THR A 252 -1.37 20.72 -0.10
C THR A 252 -2.02 19.59 -0.91
N PHE A 253 -3.15 19.88 -1.59
CA PHE A 253 -3.84 18.91 -2.46
C PHE A 253 -2.89 18.33 -3.51
N ASP A 254 -2.12 19.19 -4.19
CA ASP A 254 -1.16 18.77 -5.22
C ASP A 254 -0.04 17.90 -4.66
N ALA A 255 0.43 18.15 -3.43
CA ALA A 255 1.45 17.32 -2.80
C ALA A 255 0.91 15.91 -2.46
N VAL A 256 -0.34 15.80 -1.99
CA VAL A 256 -1.00 14.50 -1.77
C VAL A 256 -1.21 13.77 -3.10
N LYS A 257 -1.73 14.46 -4.13
CA LYS A 257 -1.98 13.87 -5.46
C LYS A 257 -0.70 13.44 -6.16
N ALA A 258 0.37 14.24 -6.05
CA ALA A 258 1.69 13.91 -6.57
C ALA A 258 2.32 12.72 -5.82
N LEU A 259 2.14 12.63 -4.49
CA LEU A 259 2.61 11.48 -3.70
C LEU A 259 1.91 10.19 -4.15
N PHE A 260 0.58 10.14 -4.23
CA PHE A 260 -0.15 8.93 -4.64
C PHE A 260 0.10 8.51 -6.10
N ARG A 261 0.55 9.44 -6.95
CA ARG A 261 1.00 9.16 -8.33
C ARG A 261 2.49 8.84 -8.46
N SER A 262 3.25 8.92 -7.36
CA SER A 262 4.69 8.62 -7.35
C SER A 262 4.97 7.14 -7.09
N ASN A 263 6.25 6.76 -7.08
CA ASN A 263 6.70 5.45 -6.60
C ASN A 263 7.21 5.49 -5.14
N ASN A 264 6.95 6.57 -4.40
CA ASN A 264 7.48 6.81 -3.04
C ASN A 264 6.59 6.15 -1.97
N PHE A 265 6.36 4.84 -2.10
CA PHE A 265 5.49 4.06 -1.21
C PHE A 265 5.98 3.99 0.25
N ASP A 266 7.25 4.33 0.50
CA ASP A 266 7.86 4.53 1.82
C ASP A 266 7.31 5.76 2.56
N ARG A 267 6.81 6.75 1.84
CA ARG A 267 6.24 8.01 2.38
C ARG A 267 4.79 7.90 2.83
N THR A 268 4.16 6.72 2.75
CA THR A 268 2.75 6.50 3.13
C THR A 268 2.63 5.34 4.13
N ARG A 269 2.03 5.58 5.31
CA ARG A 269 1.84 4.53 6.34
C ARG A 269 0.54 4.71 7.13
N PRO A 270 -0.07 3.63 7.67
CA PRO A 270 -1.15 3.75 8.65
C PRO A 270 -0.68 4.54 9.88
N ALA A 271 -1.55 5.41 10.40
CA ALA A 271 -1.20 6.26 11.53
C ALA A 271 -1.02 5.45 12.82
N ARG A 272 -0.06 5.85 13.66
CA ARG A 272 0.22 5.16 14.93
C ARG A 272 0.03 6.10 16.11
N ALA A 273 -0.69 5.63 17.13
CA ALA A 273 -0.80 6.33 18.41
C ALA A 273 0.62 6.63 18.97
N LYS A 274 0.86 7.90 19.33
CA LYS A 274 2.19 8.46 19.64
C LYS A 274 2.94 7.70 20.75
N ASP A 275 2.22 7.00 21.63
CA ASP A 275 2.77 6.28 22.79
C ASP A 275 3.40 4.91 22.47
N LYS A 276 3.43 4.47 21.20
CA LYS A 276 4.12 3.22 20.80
C LYS A 276 5.42 3.53 20.05
N PRO A 277 6.59 3.47 20.73
CA PRO A 277 7.88 3.66 20.06
C PRO A 277 8.10 2.61 18.96
N PHE A 278 8.86 3.00 17.93
CA PHE A 278 9.10 2.14 16.76
C PHE A 278 10.02 0.96 17.11
N ASP A 279 9.40 -0.17 17.46
CA ASP A 279 10.09 -1.44 17.68
C ASP A 279 10.34 -2.14 16.33
N ALA A 280 11.58 -2.03 15.84
CA ALA A 280 12.05 -2.69 14.63
C ALA A 280 12.10 -4.23 14.76
N LEU A 281 12.20 -4.78 15.98
CA LEU A 281 12.13 -6.23 16.19
C LEU A 281 10.68 -6.73 16.07
N ALA A 282 9.70 -5.97 16.57
CA ALA A 282 8.29 -6.31 16.43
C ALA A 282 7.87 -6.38 14.95
N VAL A 283 8.35 -5.45 14.11
CA VAL A 283 8.12 -5.48 12.66
C VAL A 283 8.79 -6.70 12.01
N ALA A 284 10.05 -7.00 12.36
CA ALA A 284 10.75 -8.17 11.84
C ALA A 284 10.06 -9.50 12.25
N LEU A 285 9.60 -9.61 13.50
CA LEU A 285 8.83 -10.76 13.98
C LEU A 285 7.48 -10.93 13.27
N GLU A 286 6.88 -9.83 12.81
CA GLU A 286 5.63 -9.80 12.03
C GLU A 286 5.84 -10.18 10.56
N GLU A 287 6.97 -9.80 9.96
CA GLU A 287 7.38 -10.26 8.62
C GLU A 287 7.77 -11.74 8.61
N GLY A 288 8.42 -12.20 9.68
CA GLY A 288 8.89 -13.57 9.85
C GLY A 288 10.17 -13.88 9.08
N ALA A 289 10.53 -15.17 9.01
CA ALA A 289 11.69 -15.61 8.23
C ALA A 289 11.46 -15.34 6.73
N THR A 290 12.47 -14.80 6.06
CA THR A 290 12.47 -14.45 4.63
C THR A 290 13.86 -14.66 4.02
N ILE A 291 14.01 -14.44 2.72
CA ILE A 291 15.29 -14.60 2.01
C ILE A 291 16.39 -13.64 2.51
N VAL A 292 16.02 -12.62 3.29
CA VAL A 292 16.94 -11.67 3.97
C VAL A 292 16.78 -11.62 5.50
N GLN A 293 15.97 -12.49 6.14
CA GLN A 293 15.80 -12.52 7.60
C GLN A 293 15.65 -13.93 8.18
N SER A 294 16.27 -14.20 9.34
CA SER A 294 16.06 -15.44 10.11
C SER A 294 16.07 -15.22 11.63
N PHE A 295 15.53 -16.19 12.39
CA PHE A 295 15.18 -16.03 13.81
C PHE A 295 15.52 -17.27 14.64
N HIS A 296 16.25 -17.08 15.74
CA HIS A 296 16.70 -18.15 16.65
C HIS A 296 16.36 -17.83 18.11
N GLU A 297 15.74 -18.77 18.82
CA GLU A 297 15.37 -18.56 20.24
C GLU A 297 16.55 -18.46 21.20
N THR A 298 17.64 -19.18 20.92
CA THR A 298 18.76 -19.41 21.85
C THR A 298 19.99 -19.91 21.08
N ALA A 299 21.18 -19.37 21.35
CA ALA A 299 22.43 -19.74 20.68
C ALA A 299 23.12 -21.03 21.18
N SER A 300 22.41 -21.92 21.89
CA SER A 300 23.07 -23.01 22.63
C SER A 300 23.80 -24.01 21.72
N GLN A 301 25.07 -24.29 22.01
CA GLN A 301 25.86 -25.37 21.39
C GLN A 301 25.16 -26.73 21.52
N ARG A 302 24.66 -27.06 22.72
CA ARG A 302 23.81 -28.24 22.92
C ARG A 302 22.52 -28.10 22.10
N GLY A 303 22.28 -29.06 21.22
CA GLY A 303 21.16 -29.08 20.30
C GLY A 303 21.43 -28.43 18.93
N GLY A 304 22.68 -28.07 18.61
CA GLY A 304 23.07 -27.63 17.26
C GLY A 304 22.59 -26.24 16.84
N LYS A 305 21.94 -25.48 17.74
CA LYS A 305 21.36 -24.17 17.43
C LYS A 305 22.41 -23.13 17.07
N LEU A 306 23.59 -23.16 17.72
CA LEU A 306 24.72 -22.33 17.33
C LEU A 306 25.11 -22.59 15.86
N THR A 307 25.20 -23.87 15.45
CA THR A 307 25.49 -24.23 14.05
C THR A 307 24.42 -23.73 13.09
N ALA A 308 23.14 -23.73 13.47
CA ALA A 308 22.08 -23.16 12.63
C ALA A 308 22.21 -21.64 12.45
N ILE A 309 22.58 -20.90 13.49
CA ILE A 309 22.91 -19.46 13.40
C ILE A 309 24.08 -19.23 12.43
N LEU A 310 25.16 -20.02 12.56
CA LEU A 310 26.32 -19.94 11.67
C LEU A 310 25.93 -20.27 10.21
N SER A 311 25.13 -21.32 9.99
CA SER A 311 24.64 -21.72 8.66
C SER A 311 23.89 -20.59 7.97
N ASP A 312 22.97 -19.92 8.70
CA ASP A 312 22.24 -18.77 8.17
C ASP A 312 23.19 -17.62 7.80
N ILE A 313 24.16 -17.30 8.66
CA ILE A 313 25.15 -16.22 8.38
C ILE A 313 25.97 -16.55 7.13
N CYS A 314 26.43 -17.79 6.99
CA CYS A 314 27.14 -18.28 5.80
C CYS A 314 26.25 -18.18 4.54
N ALA A 315 24.98 -18.56 4.64
CA ALA A 315 24.03 -18.49 3.54
C ALA A 315 23.71 -17.04 3.11
N PHE A 316 23.50 -16.13 4.06
CA PHE A 316 23.31 -14.70 3.77
C PHE A 316 24.56 -14.08 3.13
N ALA A 317 25.77 -14.47 3.56
CA ALA A 317 27.02 -14.02 2.97
C ALA A 317 27.17 -14.48 1.50
N ASN A 318 26.67 -15.67 1.17
CA ASN A 318 26.69 -16.23 -0.19
C ASN A 318 25.60 -15.65 -1.10
N THR A 319 24.41 -15.32 -0.59
CA THR A 319 23.26 -14.88 -1.40
C THR A 319 23.14 -13.35 -1.49
N VAL A 320 22.12 -12.75 -0.86
CA VAL A 320 21.74 -11.33 -1.03
C VAL A 320 22.19 -10.46 0.16
N GLY A 321 22.82 -11.07 1.18
CA GLY A 321 22.91 -10.51 2.52
C GLY A 321 21.61 -10.73 3.31
N GLY A 322 21.60 -10.32 4.57
CA GLY A 322 20.43 -10.48 5.43
C GLY A 322 20.65 -10.12 6.90
N THR A 323 19.68 -10.48 7.73
CA THR A 323 19.65 -10.16 9.16
C THR A 323 19.24 -11.37 10.00
N VAL A 324 20.09 -11.79 10.93
CA VAL A 324 19.78 -12.85 11.91
C VAL A 324 19.38 -12.22 13.24
N PHE A 325 18.25 -12.63 13.79
CA PHE A 325 17.78 -12.23 15.12
C PHE A 325 17.92 -13.38 16.12
N VAL A 326 18.62 -13.14 17.24
CA VAL A 326 18.91 -14.18 18.26
C VAL A 326 18.35 -13.75 19.61
N GLY A 327 17.46 -14.58 20.17
CA GLY A 327 16.63 -14.29 21.35
C GLY A 327 15.12 -14.17 21.04
N ALA A 328 14.71 -14.41 19.79
CA ALA A 328 13.36 -14.13 19.29
C ALA A 328 12.82 -15.29 18.41
N ASN A 329 11.50 -15.35 18.22
CA ASN A 329 10.84 -16.38 17.40
C ASN A 329 9.49 -15.86 16.84
N PRO A 330 9.29 -15.81 15.51
CA PRO A 330 8.06 -15.28 14.90
C PRO A 330 6.80 -16.11 15.18
N ARG A 331 6.93 -17.31 15.77
CA ARG A 331 5.79 -18.13 16.24
C ARG A 331 5.31 -17.76 17.66
N LYS A 332 5.81 -16.69 18.28
CA LYS A 332 5.45 -16.24 19.64
C LYS A 332 5.24 -14.73 19.67
N ASP A 333 4.13 -14.29 20.26
CA ASP A 333 3.76 -12.86 20.34
C ASP A 333 4.70 -12.01 21.22
N LYS A 334 5.65 -12.62 21.93
CA LYS A 334 6.70 -11.94 22.71
C LYS A 334 8.07 -12.59 22.51
N PRO A 335 9.16 -11.81 22.35
CA PRO A 335 10.52 -12.34 22.34
C PRO A 335 10.85 -12.99 23.68
N LYS A 336 11.67 -14.05 23.66
CA LYS A 336 12.12 -14.73 24.88
C LYS A 336 13.23 -13.95 25.59
N GLY A 337 14.05 -13.24 24.82
CA GLY A 337 15.24 -12.55 25.28
C GLY A 337 16.43 -13.48 25.52
N LEU A 338 17.63 -12.91 25.43
CA LEU A 338 18.88 -13.53 25.86
C LEU A 338 19.21 -13.07 27.29
N PRO A 339 19.56 -13.97 28.22
CA PRO A 339 19.87 -13.61 29.60
C PRO A 339 21.19 -12.80 29.68
N ASN A 340 22.26 -13.31 29.05
CA ASN A 340 23.57 -12.67 29.01
C ASN A 340 23.91 -12.30 27.56
N VAL A 341 23.52 -11.09 27.15
CA VAL A 341 23.63 -10.63 25.75
C VAL A 341 25.07 -10.66 25.24
N LYS A 342 26.03 -10.14 26.02
CA LYS A 342 27.44 -10.06 25.62
C LYS A 342 28.09 -11.43 25.46
N GLU A 343 27.89 -12.33 26.42
CA GLU A 343 28.45 -13.69 26.36
C GLU A 343 27.98 -14.43 25.10
N VAL A 344 26.73 -14.22 24.68
CA VAL A 344 26.19 -14.80 23.43
C VAL A 344 26.72 -14.10 22.18
N GLU A 345 26.99 -12.78 22.22
CA GLU A 345 27.69 -12.10 21.14
C GLU A 345 29.12 -12.63 20.98
N ASP A 346 29.87 -12.71 22.08
CA ASP A 346 31.26 -13.17 22.11
C ASP A 346 31.36 -14.66 21.69
N GLU A 347 30.43 -15.52 22.13
CA GLU A 347 30.34 -16.92 21.70
C GLU A 347 30.09 -17.05 20.19
N ILE A 348 29.12 -16.31 19.64
CA ILE A 348 28.82 -16.36 18.20
C ILE A 348 29.98 -15.77 17.38
N ARG A 349 30.61 -14.69 17.85
CA ARG A 349 31.77 -14.06 17.21
C ARG A 349 32.95 -15.02 17.14
N ALA A 350 33.35 -15.62 18.26
CA ALA A 350 34.42 -16.61 18.29
C ALA A 350 34.14 -17.82 17.39
N ALA A 351 32.89 -18.31 17.39
CA ALA A 351 32.50 -19.44 16.54
C ALA A 351 32.40 -19.10 15.04
N LEU A 352 32.29 -17.82 14.68
CA LEU A 352 32.44 -17.34 13.30
C LEU A 352 33.93 -17.25 12.94
N ASP A 353 34.74 -16.59 13.76
CA ASP A 353 36.17 -16.38 13.53
C ASP A 353 36.98 -17.70 13.48
N GLU A 354 36.52 -18.75 14.18
CA GLU A 354 37.12 -20.11 14.12
C GLU A 354 36.66 -20.93 12.90
N ARG A 355 35.42 -20.75 12.42
CA ARG A 355 34.76 -21.75 11.53
C ARG A 355 34.30 -21.23 10.17
N LEU A 356 34.25 -19.92 9.94
CA LEU A 356 33.81 -19.31 8.69
C LEU A 356 35.01 -18.85 7.84
N THR A 357 35.20 -19.50 6.69
CA THR A 357 36.27 -19.20 5.74
C THR A 357 35.64 -18.68 4.43
N PRO A 358 36.05 -17.52 3.88
CA PRO A 358 36.90 -16.47 4.47
C PRO A 358 36.24 -15.71 5.64
N PRO A 359 37.00 -14.93 6.44
CA PRO A 359 36.43 -14.12 7.52
C PRO A 359 35.50 -13.02 6.97
N LEU A 360 34.43 -12.72 7.72
CA LEU A 360 33.34 -11.84 7.27
C LEU A 360 33.03 -10.72 8.29
N PRO A 361 33.13 -9.42 7.92
CA PRO A 361 32.85 -8.31 8.83
C PRO A 361 31.33 -8.10 9.05
N ILE A 362 30.79 -8.73 10.10
CA ILE A 362 29.37 -8.64 10.48
C ILE A 362 29.14 -7.49 11.46
N LYS A 363 28.04 -6.73 11.27
CA LYS A 363 27.61 -5.68 12.20
C LYS A 363 26.60 -6.24 13.19
N ILE A 364 26.85 -6.08 14.48
CA ILE A 364 25.98 -6.61 15.54
C ILE A 364 25.36 -5.44 16.32
N ASP A 365 24.04 -5.46 16.49
CA ASP A 365 23.31 -4.53 17.35
C ASP A 365 22.60 -5.30 18.48
N THR A 366 22.47 -4.71 19.67
CA THR A 366 21.48 -5.15 20.66
C THR A 366 20.20 -4.35 20.47
N LEU A 367 19.06 -5.04 20.43
CA LEU A 367 17.71 -4.46 20.44
C LEU A 367 17.01 -4.82 21.75
N GLN A 368 16.20 -3.90 22.26
CA GLN A 368 15.36 -4.10 23.44
C GLN A 368 13.89 -3.98 23.05
N SER A 369 13.09 -5.01 23.35
CA SER A 369 11.70 -5.17 22.92
C SER A 369 10.91 -5.87 24.02
N ASP A 370 9.78 -5.29 24.45
CA ASP A 370 8.90 -5.83 25.50
C ASP A 370 9.63 -6.20 26.83
N GLY A 371 10.76 -5.55 27.10
CA GLY A 371 11.63 -5.81 28.26
C GLY A 371 12.70 -6.89 28.06
N ALA A 372 12.69 -7.59 26.92
CA ALA A 372 13.68 -8.59 26.53
C ALA A 372 14.77 -8.00 25.60
N ASN A 373 16.00 -8.49 25.75
CA ASN A 373 17.13 -8.12 24.90
C ASN A 373 17.38 -9.18 23.82
N VAL A 374 17.59 -8.73 22.58
CA VAL A 374 17.75 -9.59 21.39
C VAL A 374 18.92 -9.06 20.55
N LEU A 375 19.79 -9.96 20.07
CA LEU A 375 20.88 -9.60 19.17
C LEU A 375 20.39 -9.58 17.72
N ARG A 376 20.85 -8.58 16.96
CA ARG A 376 20.64 -8.46 15.52
C ARG A 376 21.99 -8.47 14.80
N PHE A 377 22.26 -9.51 14.05
CA PHE A 377 23.44 -9.65 13.20
C PHE A 377 23.08 -9.22 11.77
N ARG A 378 23.66 -8.12 11.28
CA ARG A 378 23.48 -7.63 9.91
C ARG A 378 24.65 -8.10 9.05
N VAL A 379 24.32 -8.99 8.11
CA VAL A 379 25.24 -9.69 7.21
C VAL A 379 25.13 -9.05 5.82
N ALA A 380 26.22 -8.57 5.26
CA ALA A 380 26.24 -8.08 3.87
C ALA A 380 26.33 -9.26 2.90
N LYS A 381 25.91 -9.04 1.64
CA LYS A 381 26.38 -9.86 0.51
C LYS A 381 27.91 -9.81 0.50
N GLY A 382 28.57 -10.96 0.51
CA GLY A 382 30.01 -11.02 0.70
C GLY A 382 30.82 -10.78 -0.57
N ASP A 383 31.96 -10.09 -0.45
CA ASP A 383 32.87 -9.78 -1.56
C ASP A 383 33.82 -10.95 -1.90
N HIS A 384 33.92 -11.96 -1.03
CA HIS A 384 34.84 -13.10 -1.16
C HIS A 384 34.10 -14.44 -1.20
N ARG A 385 32.96 -14.47 -1.90
CA ARG A 385 32.16 -15.68 -2.11
C ARG A 385 32.93 -16.69 -2.99
N PRO A 386 32.70 -18.01 -2.81
CA PRO A 386 31.79 -18.61 -1.83
C PRO A 386 32.43 -18.77 -0.45
N TYR A 387 31.68 -18.39 0.59
CA TYR A 387 31.99 -18.65 2.01
C TYR A 387 31.57 -20.06 2.38
N CYS A 388 32.35 -20.73 3.25
CA CYS A 388 32.05 -22.04 3.81
C CYS A 388 32.22 -22.08 5.33
N LEU A 389 31.51 -23.02 5.96
CA LEU A 389 31.75 -23.44 7.34
C LEU A 389 32.55 -24.73 7.39
N ASP A 390 33.42 -24.86 8.39
CA ASP A 390 34.27 -26.05 8.61
C ASP A 390 35.07 -26.43 7.34
N ASP A 391 35.52 -25.43 6.58
CA ASP A 391 36.21 -25.47 5.28
C ASP A 391 35.52 -26.24 4.12
N ASN A 392 34.39 -26.93 4.35
CA ASN A 392 33.73 -27.77 3.33
C ASN A 392 32.20 -27.60 3.21
N LYS A 393 31.55 -26.83 4.09
CA LYS A 393 30.09 -26.65 4.10
C LYS A 393 29.69 -25.30 3.54
N PHE A 394 29.45 -25.27 2.24
CA PHE A 394 28.82 -24.14 1.58
C PHE A 394 27.32 -24.15 1.89
N TYR A 395 26.79 -23.02 2.36
CA TYR A 395 25.36 -22.86 2.60
C TYR A 395 24.78 -21.82 1.63
N VAL A 396 23.55 -22.08 1.20
CA VAL A 396 22.70 -21.15 0.43
C VAL A 396 21.34 -21.04 1.12
N ARG A 397 20.57 -20.02 0.73
CA ARG A 397 19.25 -19.73 1.28
C ARG A 397 18.27 -19.52 0.16
N ASP A 398 17.19 -20.30 0.17
CA ASP A 398 16.06 -20.18 -0.73
C ASP A 398 14.77 -19.97 0.09
N GLU A 399 13.91 -19.08 -0.37
CA GLU A 399 12.76 -18.50 0.36
C GLU A 399 12.96 -18.27 1.88
N THR A 400 12.69 -19.28 2.71
CA THR A 400 12.82 -19.21 4.19
C THR A 400 13.88 -20.12 4.78
N ASP A 401 14.48 -21.00 3.97
CA ASP A 401 15.18 -22.19 4.41
C ASP A 401 16.66 -22.15 3.98
N THR A 402 17.52 -22.64 4.87
CA THR A 402 18.98 -22.62 4.70
C THR A 402 19.49 -24.04 4.48
N SER A 403 20.05 -24.31 3.31
CA SER A 403 20.46 -25.64 2.84
C SER A 403 21.97 -25.72 2.57
N LEU A 404 22.50 -26.94 2.50
CA LEU A 404 23.84 -27.17 1.97
C LEU A 404 23.80 -27.03 0.44
N ALA A 405 24.68 -26.20 -0.11
CA ALA A 405 24.72 -25.91 -1.53
C ALA A 405 25.11 -27.14 -2.36
N VAL A 406 24.32 -27.43 -3.39
CA VAL A 406 24.61 -28.44 -4.40
C VAL A 406 25.71 -27.94 -5.33
N ARG A 407 26.45 -28.87 -5.95
CA ARG A 407 27.56 -28.58 -6.88
C ARG A 407 27.26 -27.44 -7.86
N ASP A 408 26.08 -27.44 -8.47
CA ASP A 408 25.75 -26.51 -9.55
C ASP A 408 25.38 -25.11 -9.00
N GLU A 409 24.90 -25.02 -7.75
CA GLU A 409 24.73 -23.76 -7.02
C GLU A 409 26.07 -23.16 -6.61
N ILE A 410 27.03 -23.99 -6.17
CA ILE A 410 28.41 -23.57 -5.88
C ILE A 410 29.08 -23.04 -7.16
N VAL A 411 28.85 -23.69 -8.31
CA VAL A 411 29.33 -23.20 -9.61
C VAL A 411 28.67 -21.87 -9.99
N ALA A 412 27.37 -21.70 -9.76
CA ALA A 412 26.66 -20.44 -10.02
C ALA A 412 27.22 -19.28 -9.17
N LEU A 413 27.47 -19.49 -7.87
CA LEU A 413 28.10 -18.50 -7.00
C LEU A 413 29.48 -18.06 -7.51
N ILE A 414 30.29 -19.00 -8.01
CA ILE A 414 31.61 -18.70 -8.57
C ILE A 414 31.49 -17.94 -9.90
N GLN A 415 30.53 -18.30 -10.75
CA GLN A 415 30.27 -17.59 -12.01
C GLN A 415 29.82 -16.15 -11.76
N GLU A 416 28.90 -15.93 -10.83
CA GLU A 416 28.41 -14.60 -10.45
C GLU A 416 29.55 -13.68 -9.98
N VAL A 417 30.44 -14.17 -9.11
CA VAL A 417 31.63 -13.41 -8.65
C VAL A 417 32.59 -13.08 -9.79
N LEU A 418 32.78 -13.99 -10.76
CA LEU A 418 33.62 -13.74 -11.93
C LEU A 418 32.99 -12.70 -12.88
N GLU A 419 31.66 -12.68 -13.02
CA GLU A 419 30.94 -11.66 -13.79
C GLU A 419 30.93 -10.28 -13.09
N GLU A 420 30.77 -10.25 -11.76
CA GLU A 420 30.93 -9.03 -10.95
C GLU A 420 32.34 -8.45 -11.11
N GLN A 421 33.39 -9.28 -11.05
CA GLN A 421 34.78 -8.85 -11.25
C GLN A 421 35.10 -8.44 -12.70
N ALA A 422 34.44 -9.04 -13.69
CA ALA A 422 34.60 -8.65 -15.10
C ALA A 422 33.97 -7.28 -15.38
N ASN A 423 32.76 -7.04 -14.87
CA ASN A 423 32.05 -5.77 -15.00
C ASN A 423 32.63 -4.66 -14.10
N GLY A 424 33.27 -5.02 -12.99
CA GLY A 424 33.86 -4.08 -12.02
C GLY A 424 35.14 -3.36 -12.46
N ARG A 425 35.62 -3.53 -13.70
CA ARG A 425 36.83 -2.85 -14.19
C ARG A 425 36.53 -1.41 -14.66
N PRO A 426 37.00 -0.35 -13.97
CA PRO A 426 36.98 1.00 -14.54
C PRO A 426 37.93 1.04 -15.74
N THR A 427 37.40 1.44 -16.92
CA THR A 427 38.22 1.63 -18.12
C THR A 427 38.99 2.94 -18.03
N ASN A 428 40.06 2.93 -17.23
CA ASN A 428 40.99 4.05 -17.09
C ASN A 428 41.76 4.24 -18.41
N ARG A 429 41.15 5.00 -19.34
CA ARG A 429 41.75 5.37 -20.63
C ARG A 429 42.87 6.36 -20.40
N ASP A 430 44.07 5.83 -20.17
CA ASP A 430 45.28 6.65 -20.18
C ASP A 430 45.45 7.33 -21.55
N SER A 431 45.85 8.60 -21.53
CA SER A 431 45.73 9.52 -22.67
C SER A 431 47.07 9.70 -23.39
N GLY A 432 47.57 8.61 -23.97
CA GLY A 432 48.93 8.50 -24.53
C GLY A 432 49.01 8.27 -26.05
N ALA A 433 49.24 9.34 -26.81
CA ALA A 433 49.96 9.39 -28.10
C ALA A 433 49.62 8.42 -29.27
N SER A 434 48.92 8.98 -30.27
CA SER A 434 49.31 9.01 -31.71
C SER A 434 49.60 7.72 -32.50
N ARG A 435 48.80 7.48 -33.54
CA ARG A 435 49.30 7.44 -34.94
C ARG A 435 48.19 7.56 -35.99
N ASN A 436 48.55 8.08 -37.17
CA ASN A 436 47.69 8.13 -38.37
C ASN A 436 47.57 6.75 -39.02
N GLN A 437 46.42 6.41 -39.63
CA GLN A 437 46.34 6.30 -41.12
C GLN A 437 44.91 6.04 -41.66
N ASP A 438 44.69 6.57 -42.87
CA ASP A 438 43.83 6.12 -43.98
C ASP A 438 42.40 5.56 -43.75
N ASN A 439 41.43 6.46 -43.86
CA ASN A 439 40.64 6.63 -45.10
C ASN A 439 40.32 5.36 -45.94
N ARG A 440 39.06 4.89 -45.91
CA ARG A 440 38.33 4.41 -47.11
C ARG A 440 36.81 4.28 -46.90
N ARG A 441 36.06 4.35 -48.01
CA ARG A 441 34.60 4.21 -48.10
C ARG A 441 34.20 2.86 -48.70
N ASN A 442 33.04 2.33 -48.28
CA ASN A 442 31.99 1.62 -49.05
C ASN A 442 30.96 1.12 -48.01
N ASP A 443 29.62 1.24 -48.11
CA ASP A 443 28.62 1.39 -49.19
C ASP A 443 28.00 0.06 -49.72
N ARG A 444 26.65 0.00 -49.66
CA ARG A 444 25.67 -0.96 -50.26
C ARG A 444 25.50 -2.42 -49.77
N GLY A 445 24.23 -2.88 -49.85
CA GLY A 445 23.76 -4.27 -49.82
C GLY A 445 23.06 -4.66 -48.50
N ASN A 446 21.73 -4.63 -48.28
CA ASN A 446 20.50 -4.63 -49.09
C ASN A 446 19.91 -6.01 -49.49
N ARG A 447 18.71 -6.29 -48.93
CA ARG A 447 17.65 -7.28 -49.25
C ARG A 447 17.66 -8.74 -48.70
N PRO A 448 16.53 -9.20 -48.11
CA PRO A 448 16.10 -10.61 -47.93
C PRO A 448 15.19 -11.02 -49.15
N PRO A 449 14.24 -12.00 -49.13
CA PRO A 449 13.82 -13.00 -48.11
C PRO A 449 13.56 -14.42 -48.67
N GLN A 450 12.95 -15.32 -47.86
CA GLN A 450 12.10 -16.41 -48.38
C GLN A 450 10.98 -16.84 -47.41
N LYS A 451 10.02 -17.63 -47.90
CA LYS A 451 8.78 -18.08 -47.21
C LYS A 451 8.57 -19.60 -47.34
N SER A 452 7.90 -20.20 -46.36
CA SER A 452 7.13 -21.46 -46.48
C SER A 452 6.15 -21.52 -45.28
N SER A 453 4.82 -21.42 -45.38
CA SER A 453 3.79 -22.18 -46.15
C SER A 453 3.24 -23.39 -45.39
N SER A 454 1.96 -23.32 -45.02
CA SER A 454 1.14 -24.38 -44.37
C SER A 454 0.78 -25.53 -45.33
N PRO A 455 0.06 -26.57 -44.85
CA PRO A 455 -1.33 -26.73 -45.30
C PRO A 455 -2.33 -27.12 -44.18
N GLU A 456 -3.57 -27.46 -44.57
CA GLU A 456 -4.79 -27.52 -43.74
C GLU A 456 -5.47 -28.91 -43.70
N SER A 457 -6.36 -29.12 -42.71
CA SER A 457 -7.56 -29.99 -42.79
C SER A 457 -8.46 -29.69 -41.56
N GLN A 458 -9.67 -29.12 -41.62
CA GLN A 458 -10.95 -29.44 -42.31
C GLN A 458 -11.83 -30.52 -41.63
N THR A 459 -13.17 -30.29 -41.74
CA THR A 459 -14.35 -31.10 -41.34
C THR A 459 -14.89 -30.98 -39.90
N ALA A 460 -16.20 -31.14 -39.62
CA ALA A 460 -17.45 -30.65 -40.26
C ALA A 460 -18.71 -31.14 -39.47
N ASN A 461 -19.80 -30.35 -39.46
CA ASN A 461 -21.21 -30.77 -39.21
C ASN A 461 -21.57 -31.34 -37.80
N ASP A 462 -22.83 -31.40 -37.30
CA ASP A 462 -24.12 -30.88 -37.81
C ASP A 462 -25.21 -30.66 -36.72
N ALA A 463 -26.20 -29.82 -37.06
CA ALA A 463 -27.64 -29.86 -36.72
C ALA A 463 -28.22 -29.71 -35.27
N ALA A 464 -29.49 -29.26 -35.21
CA ALA A 464 -30.34 -29.12 -34.03
C ALA A 464 -31.86 -29.20 -34.39
N PRO A 465 -32.77 -29.47 -33.43
CA PRO A 465 -34.22 -29.22 -33.56
C PRO A 465 -34.85 -28.44 -32.37
N ALA A 466 -36.17 -28.17 -32.40
CA ALA A 466 -36.97 -27.47 -31.37
C ALA A 466 -38.35 -28.17 -31.18
N ALA A 467 -39.30 -27.81 -30.30
CA ALA A 467 -39.58 -26.61 -29.47
C ALA A 467 -40.36 -27.04 -28.18
N SER A 468 -41.22 -26.31 -27.44
CA SER A 468 -41.86 -24.97 -27.54
C SER A 468 -42.48 -24.46 -26.20
N SER A 469 -42.63 -23.13 -26.08
CA SER A 469 -43.76 -22.41 -25.42
C SER A 469 -44.17 -22.67 -23.95
N GLY A 470 -43.43 -22.06 -22.99
CA GLY A 470 -43.88 -21.28 -21.79
C GLY A 470 -44.95 -21.79 -20.78
N PRO A 471 -45.29 -20.98 -19.74
CA PRO A 471 -44.66 -19.75 -19.24
C PRO A 471 -44.24 -19.81 -17.73
N ASP A 472 -43.96 -18.63 -17.15
CA ASP A 472 -43.82 -18.26 -15.72
C ASP A 472 -42.52 -18.54 -14.93
N ASP A 473 -41.99 -17.45 -14.35
CA ASP A 473 -41.05 -17.23 -13.23
C ASP A 473 -40.08 -18.32 -12.73
N ALA A 474 -38.83 -18.25 -13.20
CA ALA A 474 -37.62 -18.37 -12.36
C ALA A 474 -36.38 -17.76 -13.03
N PHE A 475 -35.71 -16.79 -12.39
CA PHE A 475 -34.52 -16.13 -12.95
C PHE A 475 -33.22 -16.92 -12.67
N TYR A 476 -33.03 -18.04 -13.37
CA TYR A 476 -31.82 -18.87 -13.27
C TYR A 476 -30.72 -18.41 -14.25
N LEU A 477 -29.53 -18.13 -13.73
CA LEU A 477 -28.31 -17.96 -14.53
C LEU A 477 -27.58 -19.31 -14.67
N PRO A 478 -26.96 -19.60 -15.84
CA PRO A 478 -26.33 -20.90 -16.09
C PRO A 478 -25.03 -21.07 -15.29
N GLN A 479 -24.95 -22.14 -14.50
CA GLN A 479 -23.70 -22.60 -13.90
C GLN A 479 -22.84 -23.30 -14.97
N VAL A 480 -21.68 -22.72 -15.28
CA VAL A 480 -20.57 -23.42 -15.94
C VAL A 480 -19.35 -23.20 -15.06
N GLY A 481 -19.06 -24.18 -14.21
CA GLY A 481 -18.01 -24.07 -13.20
C GLY A 481 -16.68 -24.68 -13.62
N VAL A 482 -15.64 -24.30 -12.88
CA VAL A 482 -14.46 -25.13 -12.62
C VAL A 482 -14.21 -25.02 -11.11
N GLU A 483 -14.34 -26.12 -10.38
CA GLU A 483 -13.88 -26.19 -8.99
C GLU A 483 -12.35 -26.26 -8.98
N ILE A 484 -11.73 -25.57 -8.01
CA ILE A 484 -10.33 -25.75 -7.64
C ILE A 484 -10.31 -26.06 -6.15
N VAL A 485 -9.68 -27.18 -5.79
CA VAL A 485 -9.52 -27.72 -4.43
C VAL A 485 -8.22 -27.20 -3.81
#